data_AF-A0A6A5ZEZ7-F1
#
_entry.id   AF-A0A6A5ZEZ7-F1
#
_cell.length_a   1.000
_cell.length_b   1.000
_cell.length_c   1.000
_cell.angle_alpha   90.00
_cell.angle_beta   90.00
_cell.angle_gamma   90.00
#
_symmetry.space_group_name_H-M   'P 1'
#
loop_
_entity.id
_entity.type
_entity.pdbx_description
1 polymer ?
#
loop_
_entity_poly.entity_id
_entity_poly.type
_entity_poly.pdbx_seq_one_letter_code
_entity_poly.pdbx_strand_id
1 'polypeptide(L)'
;MIFSALALFSLLPLSTAHFLLTYPSNRGFDDDKAVTFPCGGFDSVSSSRTEIPLSGFPVQLDMHHTQTNIEVLIAFGNDPGSNYSTVLRHTFAQKGPGNFCVGQVSLPEGLNITAGTNATIQVVSNGDPDGGLFQCGDVTFVDTPLSTDDYNSHCKNATGVQVTSENIQGNPNETTSESPSQTSGGAQSASPTGLAAHPTVASGKGTPRRKVKKVHKSAGTDDKKLQTALKKLNVQPIQAIEEVNMFKTDGNVIHFSAPKVHASVPANTFAIYGNGEDKELTELVPGILNQLGPDSLASLRKLAESYQSMQKEKGEDGDKKDDDDDDDIPDLVAGDNFESKAADVE
;
A
#
# COMPACT_ATOMS: atom_id res chain seq x y z
N MET A 1 -5.07 41.48 -52.09
CA MET A 1 -4.41 40.49 -51.21
C MET A 1 -5.38 40.18 -50.09
N ILE A 2 -5.86 38.94 -49.98
CA ILE A 2 -6.72 38.49 -48.89
C ILE A 2 -6.15 37.13 -48.47
N PHE A 3 -5.50 37.08 -47.31
CA PHE A 3 -5.00 35.83 -46.75
C PHE A 3 -6.08 35.23 -45.84
N SER A 4 -6.69 34.13 -46.28
CA SER A 4 -7.48 33.28 -45.39
C SER A 4 -6.53 32.51 -44.47
N ALA A 5 -6.58 32.81 -43.18
CA ALA A 5 -5.93 31.98 -42.17
C ALA A 5 -6.79 30.74 -41.90
N LEU A 6 -6.34 29.58 -42.40
CA LEU A 6 -6.86 28.29 -41.94
C LEU A 6 -6.38 28.03 -40.50
N ALA A 7 -7.30 28.08 -39.54
CA ALA A 7 -7.04 27.58 -38.20
C ALA A 7 -7.07 26.05 -38.23
N LEU A 8 -5.89 25.43 -38.34
CA LEU A 8 -5.74 23.98 -38.21
C LEU A 8 -5.93 23.61 -36.73
N PHE A 9 -7.12 23.11 -36.37
CA PHE A 9 -7.34 22.50 -35.06
C PHE A 9 -6.53 21.20 -35.01
N SER A 10 -5.40 21.21 -34.30
CA SER A 10 -4.65 19.99 -34.00
C SER A 10 -5.47 19.14 -33.04
N LEU A 11 -6.16 18.12 -33.56
CA LEU A 11 -6.64 17.03 -32.72
C LEU A 11 -5.41 16.33 -32.16
N LEU A 12 -5.08 16.62 -30.91
CA LEU A 12 -4.21 15.77 -30.11
C LEU A 12 -4.88 14.38 -30.04
N PRO A 13 -4.21 13.30 -30.44
CA PRO A 13 -4.75 11.96 -30.20
C PRO A 13 -4.90 11.78 -28.70
N LEU A 14 -6.07 11.33 -28.25
CA LEU A 14 -6.20 10.78 -26.90
C LEU A 14 -5.44 9.46 -26.93
N SER A 15 -4.21 9.46 -26.41
CA SER A 15 -3.47 8.23 -26.17
C SER A 15 -4.11 7.51 -24.99
N THR A 16 -4.64 6.31 -25.22
CA THR A 16 -5.21 5.46 -24.16
C THR A 16 -4.10 4.83 -23.32
N ALA A 17 -4.31 4.71 -22.00
CA ALA A 17 -3.47 4.27 -20.85
C ALA A 17 -2.30 3.24 -20.98
N HIS A 18 -2.01 2.67 -22.15
CA HIS A 18 -1.35 1.38 -22.29
C HIS A 18 0.13 1.27 -21.88
N PHE A 19 0.47 0.05 -21.45
CA PHE A 19 1.82 -0.43 -21.28
C PHE A 19 1.93 -1.86 -21.84
N LEU A 20 3.14 -2.39 -21.96
CA LEU A 20 3.39 -3.81 -22.20
C LEU A 20 4.34 -4.38 -21.14
N LEU A 21 3.97 -5.48 -20.50
CA LEU A 21 4.90 -6.28 -19.69
C LEU A 21 5.76 -7.12 -20.64
N THR A 22 7.07 -6.87 -20.69
CA THR A 22 7.98 -7.54 -21.64
C THR A 22 8.95 -8.51 -20.98
N TYR A 23 9.24 -8.33 -19.69
CA TYR A 23 9.89 -9.35 -18.86
C TYR A 23 9.39 -9.27 -17.41
N PRO A 24 9.00 -10.38 -16.76
CA PRO A 24 8.76 -11.71 -17.36
C PRO A 24 7.73 -11.68 -18.50
N SER A 25 7.73 -12.70 -19.35
CA SER A 25 6.93 -12.67 -20.59
C SER A 25 5.42 -12.62 -20.28
N ASN A 26 4.69 -11.68 -20.90
CA ASN A 26 3.24 -11.59 -20.71
C ASN A 26 2.49 -12.78 -21.33
N ARG A 27 1.27 -13.04 -20.83
CA ARG A 27 0.32 -14.03 -21.39
C ARG A 27 -0.27 -13.61 -22.75
N GLY A 28 -0.27 -12.32 -23.02
CA GLY A 28 -0.87 -11.67 -24.18
C GLY A 28 -1.24 -10.22 -23.85
N PHE A 29 -1.60 -9.46 -24.89
CA PHE A 29 -2.11 -8.11 -24.78
C PHE A 29 -3.20 -7.85 -25.83
N ASP A 30 -4.23 -7.11 -25.44
CA ASP A 30 -5.35 -6.68 -26.26
C ASP A 30 -5.91 -5.39 -25.63
N ASP A 31 -5.91 -4.32 -26.42
CA ASP A 31 -6.23 -2.94 -26.03
C ASP A 31 -7.62 -2.86 -25.34
N ASP A 32 -8.63 -3.45 -25.97
CA ASP A 32 -10.03 -3.44 -25.50
C ASP A 32 -10.21 -4.27 -24.21
N LYS A 33 -9.30 -5.21 -23.93
CA LYS A 33 -9.38 -6.11 -22.77
C LYS A 33 -8.46 -5.72 -21.63
N ALA A 34 -7.51 -4.81 -21.81
CA ALA A 34 -6.51 -4.45 -20.80
C ALA A 34 -7.12 -3.99 -19.45
N VAL A 35 -8.33 -3.42 -19.46
CA VAL A 35 -9.13 -3.07 -18.27
C VAL A 35 -9.75 -4.25 -17.52
N THR A 36 -9.65 -5.47 -18.06
CA THR A 36 -10.31 -6.67 -17.52
C THR A 36 -9.39 -7.38 -16.53
N PHE A 37 -9.64 -7.16 -15.25
CA PHE A 37 -9.02 -7.93 -14.17
C PHE A 37 -9.37 -9.44 -14.27
N PRO A 38 -8.45 -10.37 -13.99
CA PRO A 38 -7.09 -10.13 -13.48
C PRO A 38 -6.01 -9.87 -14.53
N CYS A 39 -6.10 -10.40 -15.75
CA CYS A 39 -4.93 -10.47 -16.63
C CYS A 39 -5.13 -9.76 -17.99
N GLY A 40 -5.88 -8.66 -18.01
CA GLY A 40 -6.25 -7.98 -19.25
C GLY A 40 -7.12 -8.87 -20.14
N GLY A 41 -7.94 -9.73 -19.53
CA GLY A 41 -8.72 -10.77 -20.21
C GLY A 41 -7.91 -12.00 -20.68
N PHE A 42 -6.61 -12.09 -20.40
CA PHE A 42 -5.77 -13.27 -20.65
C PHE A 42 -5.70 -14.16 -19.40
N ASP A 43 -6.86 -14.61 -18.93
CA ASP A 43 -6.99 -15.27 -17.62
C ASP A 43 -6.47 -16.72 -17.62
N SER A 44 -6.38 -17.36 -18.80
CA SER A 44 -5.73 -18.66 -18.98
C SER A 44 -4.22 -18.57 -18.77
N VAL A 45 -3.69 -19.43 -17.90
CA VAL A 45 -2.25 -19.60 -17.66
C VAL A 45 -1.50 -19.99 -18.94
N SER A 46 -0.35 -19.36 -19.18
CA SER A 46 0.58 -19.71 -20.26
C SER A 46 1.19 -21.09 -20.06
N SER A 47 1.31 -21.87 -21.15
CA SER A 47 2.08 -23.11 -21.17
C SER A 47 3.60 -22.89 -21.14
N SER A 48 4.05 -21.67 -21.42
CA SER A 48 5.46 -21.25 -21.39
C SER A 48 5.64 -20.26 -20.24
N ARG A 49 6.24 -20.73 -19.14
CA ARG A 49 6.56 -19.92 -17.95
C ARG A 49 7.97 -19.35 -18.08
N THR A 50 8.17 -18.12 -17.62
CA THR A 50 9.51 -17.51 -17.56
C THR A 50 10.22 -17.97 -16.28
N GLU A 51 11.43 -18.50 -16.41
CA GLU A 51 12.25 -18.83 -15.23
C GLU A 51 12.80 -17.54 -14.59
N ILE A 52 12.64 -17.41 -13.27
CA ILE A 52 13.08 -16.25 -12.48
C ILE A 52 13.84 -16.69 -11.22
N PRO A 53 14.95 -16.03 -10.83
CA PRO A 53 15.67 -16.40 -9.62
C PRO A 53 14.90 -16.12 -8.34
N LEU A 54 15.05 -16.99 -7.33
CA LEU A 54 14.64 -16.72 -5.95
C LEU A 54 15.37 -15.51 -5.33
N SER A 55 16.59 -15.21 -5.78
CA SER A 55 17.37 -14.03 -5.36
C SER A 55 16.82 -12.69 -5.87
N GLY A 56 15.78 -12.73 -6.69
CA GLY A 56 15.15 -11.56 -7.31
C GLY A 56 15.45 -11.43 -8.81
N PHE A 57 14.60 -10.67 -9.48
CA PHE A 57 14.52 -10.56 -10.94
C PHE A 57 14.10 -9.15 -11.36
N PRO A 58 14.48 -8.66 -12.55
CA PRO A 58 13.97 -7.39 -13.06
C PRO A 58 12.51 -7.54 -13.51
N VAL A 59 11.75 -6.45 -13.47
CA VAL A 59 10.48 -6.34 -14.23
C VAL A 59 10.66 -5.24 -15.28
N GLN A 60 10.47 -5.61 -16.55
CA GLN A 60 10.59 -4.73 -17.71
C GLN A 60 9.22 -4.43 -18.29
N LEU A 61 8.92 -3.14 -18.36
CA LEU A 61 7.75 -2.59 -19.01
C LEU A 61 8.17 -1.80 -20.26
N ASP A 62 7.24 -1.65 -21.21
CA ASP A 62 7.30 -0.62 -22.25
C ASP A 62 6.11 0.33 -22.04
N MET A 63 6.40 1.61 -21.80
CA MET A 63 5.44 2.60 -21.31
C MET A 63 4.96 3.46 -22.47
N HIS A 64 3.67 3.44 -22.83
CA HIS A 64 3.17 4.26 -23.94
C HIS A 64 2.60 5.60 -23.44
N HIS A 65 2.87 5.93 -22.17
CA HIS A 65 2.38 7.11 -21.47
C HIS A 65 3.45 8.06 -20.99
N THR A 66 3.05 9.30 -20.80
CA THR A 66 3.92 10.34 -20.24
C THR A 66 4.00 10.29 -18.72
N GLN A 67 2.96 9.78 -18.04
CA GLN A 67 2.93 9.54 -16.60
C GLN A 67 1.88 8.47 -16.28
N THR A 68 2.21 7.53 -15.39
CA THR A 68 1.27 6.51 -14.87
C THR A 68 1.72 6.03 -13.48
N ASN A 69 0.78 5.63 -12.64
CA ASN A 69 1.04 4.94 -11.37
C ASN A 69 1.05 3.42 -11.62
N ILE A 70 2.02 2.71 -11.05
CA ILE A 70 2.25 1.28 -11.30
C ILE A 70 2.45 0.53 -9.98
N GLU A 71 1.84 -0.65 -9.85
CA GLU A 71 2.04 -1.59 -8.75
C GLU A 71 2.38 -2.98 -9.33
N VAL A 72 3.24 -3.73 -8.64
CA VAL A 72 3.60 -5.11 -9.01
C VAL A 72 3.15 -6.05 -7.91
N LEU A 73 2.30 -7.00 -8.27
CA LEU A 73 1.70 -8.02 -7.42
C LEU A 73 2.16 -9.42 -7.85
N ILE A 74 2.07 -10.39 -6.94
CA ILE A 74 2.28 -11.81 -7.26
C ILE A 74 1.20 -12.68 -6.61
N ALA A 75 0.88 -13.77 -7.30
CA ALA A 75 0.04 -14.83 -6.80
C ALA A 75 0.73 -16.18 -7.02
N PHE A 76 0.83 -17.01 -5.97
CA PHE A 76 1.54 -18.29 -6.02
C PHE A 76 0.60 -19.44 -6.43
N GLY A 77 1.11 -20.37 -7.23
CA GLY A 77 0.39 -21.56 -7.70
C GLY A 77 0.52 -21.80 -9.22
N ASN A 78 0.03 -22.97 -9.64
CA ASN A 78 -0.02 -23.35 -11.06
C ASN A 78 -1.10 -22.57 -11.83
N ASP A 79 -2.20 -22.23 -11.17
CA ASP A 79 -3.26 -21.35 -11.66
C ASP A 79 -3.84 -20.60 -10.44
N PRO A 80 -3.34 -19.40 -10.14
CA PRO A 80 -3.81 -18.63 -8.99
C PRO A 80 -5.14 -17.90 -9.23
N GLY A 81 -5.70 -17.94 -10.45
CA GLY A 81 -6.88 -17.17 -10.83
C GLY A 81 -6.72 -15.67 -10.53
N SER A 82 -7.44 -15.19 -9.53
CA SER A 82 -7.49 -13.79 -9.10
C SER A 82 -6.77 -13.48 -7.76
N ASN A 83 -6.05 -14.44 -7.17
CA ASN A 83 -5.49 -14.30 -5.80
C ASN A 83 -4.18 -13.48 -5.73
N TYR A 84 -4.20 -12.25 -6.22
CA TYR A 84 -3.08 -11.31 -6.17
C TYR A 84 -3.04 -10.58 -4.83
N SER A 85 -2.61 -11.32 -3.79
CA SER A 85 -2.60 -10.87 -2.39
C SER A 85 -1.23 -10.39 -1.90
N THR A 86 -0.14 -10.69 -2.62
CA THR A 86 1.23 -10.33 -2.23
C THR A 86 1.74 -9.17 -3.10
N VAL A 87 2.11 -8.06 -2.46
CA VAL A 87 2.75 -6.92 -3.14
C VAL A 87 4.25 -7.16 -3.25
N LEU A 88 4.79 -7.07 -4.47
CA LEU A 88 6.22 -7.10 -4.75
C LEU A 88 6.83 -5.70 -4.87
N ARG A 89 6.06 -4.75 -5.42
CA ARG A 89 6.40 -3.32 -5.43
C ARG A 89 5.12 -2.52 -5.24
N HIS A 90 5.02 -1.81 -4.11
CA HIS A 90 3.93 -0.87 -3.84
C HIS A 90 3.84 0.21 -4.92
N THR A 91 2.64 0.77 -5.09
CA THR A 91 2.34 1.82 -6.07
C THR A 91 3.43 2.90 -6.10
N PHE A 92 3.97 3.14 -7.30
CA PHE A 92 4.93 4.20 -7.57
C PHE A 92 4.51 4.97 -8.83
N ALA A 93 4.82 6.27 -8.87
CA ALA A 93 4.57 7.11 -10.03
C ALA A 93 5.76 7.02 -11.00
N GLN A 94 5.48 6.63 -12.23
CA GLN A 94 6.40 6.54 -13.35
C GLN A 94 6.14 7.71 -14.31
N LYS A 95 7.22 8.27 -14.89
CA LYS A 95 7.15 9.35 -15.87
C LYS A 95 8.07 9.07 -17.06
N GLY A 96 7.57 9.33 -18.26
CA GLY A 96 8.28 9.23 -19.54
C GLY A 96 7.96 7.94 -20.32
N PRO A 97 7.75 8.00 -21.64
CA PRO A 97 7.44 6.83 -22.45
C PRO A 97 8.69 6.00 -22.83
N GLY A 98 8.45 4.76 -23.26
CA GLY A 98 9.43 3.78 -23.72
C GLY A 98 9.77 2.73 -22.67
N ASN A 99 10.84 1.97 -22.93
CA ASN A 99 11.35 0.94 -22.04
C ASN A 99 11.58 1.48 -20.62
N PHE A 100 10.99 0.82 -19.62
CA PHE A 100 11.15 1.10 -18.21
C PHE A 100 11.43 -0.18 -17.44
N CYS A 101 12.59 -0.26 -16.80
CA CYS A 101 12.89 -1.31 -15.83
C CYS A 101 12.52 -0.83 -14.42
N VAL A 102 11.63 -1.56 -13.77
CA VAL A 102 11.22 -1.37 -12.37
C VAL A 102 12.40 -1.57 -11.40
N GLY A 103 13.45 -2.25 -11.85
CA GLY A 103 14.62 -2.66 -11.07
C GLY A 103 14.47 -4.08 -10.51
N GLN A 104 15.42 -4.50 -9.68
CA GLN A 104 15.37 -5.81 -9.02
C GLN A 104 14.19 -5.87 -8.06
N VAL A 105 13.35 -6.88 -8.25
CA VAL A 105 12.19 -7.21 -7.43
C VAL A 105 12.51 -8.51 -6.69
N SER A 106 12.33 -8.50 -5.37
CA SER A 106 12.54 -9.65 -4.48
C SER A 106 11.24 -10.12 -3.85
N LEU A 107 11.19 -11.37 -3.42
CA LEU A 107 10.08 -11.89 -2.63
C LEU A 107 10.11 -11.29 -1.21
N PRO A 108 8.94 -11.03 -0.59
CA PRO A 108 8.85 -10.72 0.84
C PRO A 108 9.44 -11.84 1.71
N GLU A 109 10.01 -11.47 2.86
CA GLU A 109 10.50 -12.40 3.86
C GLU A 109 9.37 -13.27 4.44
N GLY A 110 9.71 -14.43 5.01
CA GLY A 110 8.75 -15.36 5.62
C GLY A 110 8.00 -16.28 4.64
N LEU A 111 8.12 -16.10 3.33
CA LEU A 111 7.54 -16.98 2.32
C LEU A 111 8.43 -18.21 2.07
N ASN A 112 7.92 -19.41 2.38
CA ASN A 112 8.62 -20.69 2.16
C ASN A 112 8.55 -21.14 0.69
N ILE A 113 9.17 -20.39 -0.22
CA ILE A 113 9.20 -20.65 -1.66
C ILE A 113 10.49 -21.37 -2.05
N THR A 114 10.38 -22.48 -2.78
CA THR A 114 11.53 -23.22 -3.33
C THR A 114 11.57 -23.14 -4.86
N ALA A 115 12.70 -23.51 -5.47
CA ALA A 115 12.76 -23.71 -6.91
C ALA A 115 11.70 -24.74 -7.39
N GLY A 116 11.22 -24.55 -8.61
CA GLY A 116 10.08 -25.26 -9.17
C GLY A 116 8.71 -24.71 -8.72
N THR A 117 8.65 -23.78 -7.77
CA THR A 117 7.39 -23.12 -7.41
C THR A 117 6.90 -22.26 -8.57
N ASN A 118 5.66 -22.49 -8.99
CA ASN A 118 5.00 -21.68 -10.00
C ASN A 118 4.27 -20.49 -9.37
N ALA A 119 4.24 -19.37 -10.09
CA ALA A 119 3.47 -18.18 -9.72
C ALA A 119 3.03 -17.39 -10.96
N THR A 120 2.20 -16.38 -10.77
CA THR A 120 1.86 -15.39 -11.78
C THR A 120 2.12 -14.02 -11.21
N ILE A 121 2.91 -13.20 -11.92
CA ILE A 121 3.12 -11.79 -11.60
C ILE A 121 2.02 -11.01 -12.32
N GLN A 122 1.37 -10.09 -11.61
CA GLN A 122 0.45 -9.12 -12.18
C GLN A 122 1.07 -7.73 -12.06
N VAL A 123 1.09 -6.99 -13.15
CA VAL A 123 1.39 -5.56 -13.15
C VAL A 123 0.07 -4.83 -13.33
N VAL A 124 -0.18 -3.87 -12.44
CA VAL A 124 -1.34 -2.97 -12.49
C VAL A 124 -0.81 -1.58 -12.80
N SER A 125 -1.33 -0.93 -13.84
CA SER A 125 -1.20 0.51 -14.00
C SER A 125 -2.53 1.18 -13.76
N ASN A 126 -2.52 2.49 -13.48
CA ASN A 126 -3.73 3.28 -13.64
C ASN A 126 -4.03 3.49 -15.13
N GLY A 127 -5.32 3.56 -15.48
CA GLY A 127 -5.82 3.93 -16.79
C GLY A 127 -6.11 5.44 -16.89
N ASP A 128 -6.42 5.88 -18.11
CA ASP A 128 -6.82 7.26 -18.42
C ASP A 128 -8.23 7.23 -19.04
N PRO A 129 -9.25 7.91 -18.47
CA PRO A 129 -9.19 8.77 -17.28
C PRO A 129 -9.44 8.06 -15.95
N ASP A 130 -10.03 6.86 -15.97
CA ASP A 130 -10.50 6.13 -14.78
C ASP A 130 -10.24 4.61 -14.94
N GLY A 131 -10.10 3.90 -13.81
CA GLY A 131 -9.85 2.46 -13.77
C GLY A 131 -8.36 2.10 -13.90
N GLY A 132 -8.07 0.81 -14.00
CA GLY A 132 -6.71 0.26 -14.09
C GLY A 132 -6.55 -0.67 -15.27
N LEU A 133 -5.30 -0.85 -15.69
CA LEU A 133 -4.91 -1.78 -16.74
C LEU A 133 -4.07 -2.89 -16.14
N PHE A 134 -4.30 -4.11 -16.62
CA PHE A 134 -3.76 -5.32 -16.03
C PHE A 134 -3.02 -6.15 -17.08
N GLN A 135 -1.82 -6.60 -16.74
CA GLN A 135 -1.09 -7.62 -17.49
C GLN A 135 -0.46 -8.63 -16.54
N CYS A 136 -0.43 -9.89 -16.98
CA CYS A 136 0.14 -10.99 -16.22
C CYS A 136 1.27 -11.67 -16.97
N GLY A 137 2.31 -12.08 -16.25
CA GLY A 137 3.36 -12.98 -16.73
C GLY A 137 3.47 -14.20 -15.83
N ASP A 138 3.41 -15.39 -16.41
CA ASP A 138 3.55 -16.64 -15.66
C ASP A 138 5.01 -17.05 -15.51
N VAL A 139 5.36 -17.47 -14.30
CA VAL A 139 6.76 -17.67 -13.90
C VAL A 139 6.98 -18.96 -13.13
N THR A 140 8.21 -19.43 -13.13
CA THR A 140 8.69 -20.55 -12.31
C THR A 140 9.96 -20.12 -11.60
N PHE A 141 10.01 -20.29 -10.28
CA PHE A 141 11.19 -19.94 -9.50
C PHE A 141 12.32 -20.94 -9.72
N VAL A 142 13.56 -20.44 -9.81
CA VAL A 142 14.78 -21.25 -9.90
C VAL A 142 15.83 -20.78 -8.89
N ASP A 143 16.73 -21.68 -8.48
CA ASP A 143 17.85 -21.35 -7.59
C ASP A 143 18.99 -20.61 -8.33
N THR A 144 19.05 -20.74 -9.66
CA THR A 144 20.08 -20.13 -10.49
C THR A 144 19.87 -18.61 -10.60
N PRO A 145 20.81 -17.76 -10.17
CA PRO A 145 20.72 -16.31 -10.38
C PRO A 145 20.86 -15.98 -11.88
N LEU A 146 20.18 -14.91 -12.32
CA LEU A 146 20.39 -14.33 -13.64
C LEU A 146 21.84 -13.87 -13.78
N SER A 147 22.44 -14.09 -14.96
CA SER A 147 23.74 -13.47 -15.25
C SER A 147 23.58 -11.95 -15.35
N THR A 148 24.68 -11.21 -15.13
CA THR A 148 24.71 -9.76 -15.30
C THR A 148 24.25 -9.34 -16.70
N ASP A 149 24.60 -10.10 -17.73
CA ASP A 149 24.24 -9.81 -19.11
C ASP A 149 22.75 -10.08 -19.37
N ASP A 150 22.20 -11.18 -18.85
CA ASP A 150 20.77 -11.48 -18.96
C ASP A 150 19.92 -10.44 -18.21
N TYR A 151 20.33 -10.07 -16.99
CA TYR A 151 19.70 -9.01 -16.21
C TYR A 151 19.70 -7.68 -16.98
N ASN A 152 20.85 -7.26 -17.51
CA ASN A 152 20.96 -6.04 -18.32
C ASN A 152 20.19 -6.13 -19.65
N SER A 153 20.01 -7.33 -20.20
CA SER A 153 19.18 -7.55 -21.38
C SER A 153 17.69 -7.33 -21.09
N HIS A 154 17.25 -7.67 -19.88
CA HIS A 154 15.89 -7.57 -19.36
C HIS A 154 15.67 -6.38 -18.40
N CYS A 155 16.61 -5.45 -18.30
CA CYS A 155 16.48 -4.26 -17.45
C CYS A 155 17.07 -3.03 -18.14
N LYS A 156 16.23 -2.36 -18.94
CA LYS A 156 16.58 -1.21 -19.79
C LYS A 156 15.63 -0.05 -19.53
N ASN A 157 16.21 1.13 -19.33
CA ASN A 157 15.48 2.39 -19.24
C ASN A 157 15.74 3.24 -20.48
N ALA A 158 14.67 3.77 -21.08
CA ALA A 158 14.75 4.75 -22.16
C ALA A 158 15.10 6.15 -21.60
N THR A 159 15.58 7.04 -22.48
CA THR A 159 15.95 8.40 -22.08
C THR A 159 14.73 9.19 -21.59
N GLY A 160 14.80 9.74 -20.38
CA GLY A 160 13.72 10.53 -19.78
C GLY A 160 12.67 9.71 -19.03
N VAL A 161 12.84 8.39 -18.95
CA VAL A 161 12.08 7.50 -18.06
C VAL A 161 12.61 7.61 -16.64
N GLN A 162 11.74 7.89 -15.67
CA GLN A 162 12.09 7.99 -14.25
C GLN A 162 10.90 7.67 -13.33
N VAL A 163 11.20 7.14 -12.15
CA VAL A 163 10.25 7.10 -11.03
C VAL A 163 10.24 8.48 -10.36
N THR A 164 9.05 9.05 -10.12
CA THR A 164 8.87 10.39 -9.53
C THR A 164 8.41 10.36 -8.08
N SER A 165 7.76 9.28 -7.65
CA SER A 165 7.33 9.01 -6.27
C SER A 165 7.26 7.51 -6.04
N GLU A 166 7.60 7.02 -4.85
CA GLU A 166 7.51 5.61 -4.46
C GLU A 166 6.62 5.43 -3.23
N ASN A 167 6.13 4.20 -3.00
CA ASN A 167 5.33 3.81 -1.83
C ASN A 167 4.07 4.69 -1.64
N ILE A 168 3.40 5.02 -2.74
CA ILE A 168 2.11 5.68 -2.76
C ILE A 168 1.08 4.73 -2.14
N GLN A 169 0.23 5.25 -1.26
CA GLN A 169 -0.79 4.45 -0.58
C GLN A 169 -1.99 4.17 -1.53
N GLY A 170 -2.42 2.91 -1.60
CA GLY A 170 -3.54 2.46 -2.43
C GLY A 170 -3.11 1.81 -3.74
N ASN A 171 -4.05 1.13 -4.41
CA ASN A 171 -3.80 0.42 -5.67
C ASN A 171 -3.96 1.37 -6.88
N PRO A 172 -3.18 1.23 -7.97
CA PRO A 172 -3.22 2.15 -9.10
C PRO A 172 -4.60 2.25 -9.78
N ASN A 173 -5.41 1.18 -9.77
CA ASN A 173 -6.77 1.13 -10.32
C ASN A 173 -7.74 2.15 -9.66
N GLU A 174 -7.41 2.67 -8.48
CA GLU A 174 -8.17 3.73 -7.79
C GLU A 174 -7.55 5.13 -7.93
N THR A 175 -6.47 5.27 -8.71
CA THR A 175 -5.74 6.54 -8.88
C THR A 175 -5.93 7.13 -10.28
N THR A 176 -5.97 8.46 -10.38
CA THR A 176 -5.86 9.17 -11.65
C THR A 176 -4.40 9.58 -11.89
N SER A 177 -4.03 9.90 -13.14
CA SER A 177 -2.66 10.29 -13.51
C SER A 177 -2.23 11.68 -12.99
N GLU A 178 -3.00 12.31 -12.12
CA GLU A 178 -2.65 13.58 -11.47
C GLU A 178 -1.71 13.33 -10.28
N SER A 179 -0.56 14.02 -10.27
CA SER A 179 0.43 13.90 -9.19
C SER A 179 -0.19 14.12 -7.80
N PRO A 180 0.30 13.41 -6.76
CA PRO A 180 -0.25 13.54 -5.40
C PRO A 180 -0.06 14.96 -4.88
N SER A 181 -1.16 15.72 -4.84
CA SER A 181 -1.21 16.97 -4.10
C SER A 181 -1.15 16.65 -2.61
N GLN A 182 0.00 16.88 -2.00
CA GLN A 182 0.18 16.78 -0.55
C GLN A 182 -0.86 17.67 0.17
N THR A 183 -1.91 17.07 0.72
CA THR A 183 -2.75 17.70 1.73
C THR A 183 -2.27 17.26 3.11
N SER A 184 -1.19 17.92 3.56
CA SER A 184 -0.73 17.85 4.94
C SER A 184 -1.85 18.23 5.92
N GLY A 185 -1.79 17.63 7.12
CA GLY A 185 -2.89 17.64 8.08
C GLY A 185 -3.36 19.03 8.49
N GLY A 186 -4.66 19.14 8.75
CA GLY A 186 -5.27 20.39 9.20
C GLY A 186 -4.94 20.73 10.66
N ALA A 187 -4.80 22.01 10.95
CA ALA A 187 -4.86 22.53 12.31
C ALA A 187 -5.54 23.92 12.37
N GLN A 188 -6.49 24.01 13.29
CA GLN A 188 -6.80 25.19 14.11
C GLN A 188 -7.40 26.44 13.43
N SER A 189 -8.73 26.46 13.53
CA SER A 189 -9.56 27.65 13.80
C SER A 189 -8.86 28.74 14.64
N ALA A 190 -8.71 29.93 14.07
CA ALA A 190 -8.48 31.18 14.80
C ALA A 190 -9.43 32.28 14.29
N SER A 191 -10.11 32.96 15.20
CA SER A 191 -10.97 34.12 14.90
C SER A 191 -10.16 35.41 14.82
N PRO A 192 -10.65 36.44 14.11
CA PRO A 192 -10.34 37.82 14.45
C PRO A 192 -11.60 38.62 14.86
N THR A 193 -11.54 39.21 16.05
CA THR A 193 -12.51 40.18 16.60
C THR A 193 -12.10 41.63 16.31
N GLY A 194 -13.04 42.46 15.80
CA GLY A 194 -12.95 43.94 15.73
C GLY A 194 -11.97 44.48 14.68
N LEU A 195 -12.13 45.67 14.07
CA LEU A 195 -13.08 46.80 14.22
C LEU A 195 -13.02 47.60 12.86
N ALA A 196 -13.77 48.66 12.51
CA ALA A 196 -14.73 49.54 13.20
C ALA A 196 -15.76 50.21 12.22
N ALA A 197 -16.04 51.51 12.44
CA ALA A 197 -16.94 52.47 11.78
C ALA A 197 -16.55 52.83 10.31
N HIS A 198 -17.48 52.86 9.32
CA HIS A 198 -18.58 53.82 9.01
C HIS A 198 -18.14 55.18 8.43
N PRO A 199 -18.97 55.89 7.63
CA PRO A 199 -20.00 55.45 6.65
C PRO A 199 -20.00 56.27 5.32
N THR A 200 -20.79 55.89 4.30
CA THR A 200 -21.86 56.73 3.66
C THR A 200 -22.49 56.10 2.40
N VAL A 201 -23.83 56.01 2.40
CA VAL A 201 -24.79 56.28 1.30
C VAL A 201 -24.49 55.80 -0.13
N ALA A 202 -25.28 54.82 -0.63
CA ALA A 202 -26.09 54.99 -1.85
C ALA A 202 -27.14 53.86 -2.03
N SER A 203 -28.34 54.25 -2.44
CA SER A 203 -29.52 53.40 -2.68
C SER A 203 -29.34 52.39 -3.83
N GLY A 204 -29.74 51.14 -3.62
CA GLY A 204 -29.83 50.10 -4.66
C GLY A 204 -30.99 49.14 -4.40
N LYS A 205 -31.93 49.03 -5.35
CA LYS A 205 -33.16 48.24 -5.19
C LYS A 205 -32.82 46.74 -5.19
N GLY A 206 -33.21 46.04 -4.13
CA GLY A 206 -32.78 44.65 -3.88
C GLY A 206 -33.30 43.66 -4.92
N THR A 207 -32.39 42.87 -5.50
CA THR A 207 -32.72 41.62 -6.18
C THR A 207 -33.11 40.55 -5.16
N PRO A 208 -34.03 39.60 -5.47
CA PRO A 208 -34.42 38.57 -4.53
C PRO A 208 -33.24 37.64 -4.22
N ARG A 209 -32.67 37.78 -3.01
CA ARG A 209 -31.56 36.93 -2.53
C ARG A 209 -32.00 35.47 -2.49
N ARG A 210 -31.54 34.67 -3.45
CA ARG A 210 -31.76 33.22 -3.50
C ARG A 210 -31.34 32.61 -2.16
N LYS A 211 -32.30 32.04 -1.42
CA LYS A 211 -32.00 31.29 -0.18
C LYS A 211 -31.08 30.13 -0.55
N VAL A 212 -29.81 30.21 -0.14
CA VAL A 212 -28.89 29.08 -0.23
C VAL A 212 -29.35 28.04 0.79
N LYS A 213 -30.02 27.00 0.31
CA LYS A 213 -30.32 25.82 1.13
C LYS A 213 -28.99 25.14 1.43
N LYS A 214 -28.42 25.39 2.61
CA LYS A 214 -27.25 24.65 3.11
C LYS A 214 -27.71 23.23 3.40
N VAL A 215 -27.56 22.33 2.42
CA VAL A 215 -27.94 20.92 2.55
C VAL A 215 -26.88 20.26 3.43
N HIS A 216 -27.23 20.02 4.68
CA HIS A 216 -26.48 19.10 5.52
C HIS A 216 -26.70 17.69 4.96
N LYS A 217 -25.64 17.06 4.45
CA LYS A 217 -25.65 15.62 4.13
C LYS A 217 -25.80 14.86 5.46
N SER A 218 -26.81 14.01 5.58
CA SER A 218 -26.93 13.07 6.70
C SER A 218 -26.18 11.77 6.35
N ALA A 219 -25.27 11.34 7.21
CA ALA A 219 -24.42 10.16 7.00
C ALA A 219 -25.23 8.88 6.64
N GLY A 220 -26.44 8.74 7.21
CA GLY A 220 -27.31 7.58 6.97
C GLY A 220 -27.82 7.39 5.53
N THR A 221 -27.63 8.36 4.62
CA THR A 221 -27.93 8.13 3.18
C THR A 221 -26.82 7.36 2.49
N ASP A 222 -25.57 7.61 2.88
CA ASP A 222 -24.39 7.01 2.25
C ASP A 222 -24.16 5.59 2.79
N ASP A 223 -24.48 5.33 4.06
CA ASP A 223 -24.51 3.99 4.67
C ASP A 223 -25.36 2.99 3.87
N LYS A 224 -26.56 3.39 3.43
CA LYS A 224 -27.45 2.56 2.61
C LYS A 224 -26.88 2.28 1.21
N LYS A 225 -26.10 3.20 0.63
CA LYS A 225 -25.40 2.97 -0.63
C LYS A 225 -24.21 2.03 -0.41
N LEU A 226 -23.45 2.23 0.68
CA LEU A 226 -22.32 1.38 1.06
C LEU A 226 -22.76 -0.07 1.23
N GLN A 227 -23.84 -0.31 1.99
CA GLN A 227 -24.46 -1.64 2.13
C GLN A 227 -24.97 -2.22 0.80
N THR A 228 -25.39 -1.37 -0.15
CA THR A 228 -25.78 -1.83 -1.50
C THR A 228 -24.57 -2.21 -2.35
N ALA A 229 -23.46 -1.49 -2.26
CA ALA A 229 -22.20 -1.82 -2.92
C ALA A 229 -21.58 -3.11 -2.33
N LEU A 230 -21.53 -3.21 -1.01
CA LEU A 230 -21.02 -4.40 -0.31
C LEU A 230 -21.84 -5.66 -0.64
N LYS A 231 -23.17 -5.55 -0.75
CA LYS A 231 -24.01 -6.66 -1.26
C LYS A 231 -23.66 -7.11 -2.69
N LYS A 232 -23.15 -6.23 -3.56
CA LYS A 232 -22.65 -6.63 -4.89
C LYS A 232 -21.33 -7.40 -4.82
N LEU A 233 -20.48 -7.09 -3.84
CA LEU A 233 -19.24 -7.82 -3.54
C LEU A 233 -19.51 -9.16 -2.80
N ASN A 234 -20.78 -9.55 -2.67
CA ASN A 234 -21.24 -10.79 -2.07
C ASN A 234 -20.78 -11.02 -0.62
N VAL A 235 -20.44 -9.95 0.12
CA VAL A 235 -20.04 -10.07 1.53
C VAL A 235 -21.19 -10.62 2.39
N GLN A 236 -20.89 -11.59 3.23
CA GLN A 236 -21.83 -12.22 4.15
C GLN A 236 -21.58 -11.75 5.58
N PRO A 237 -22.62 -11.55 6.41
CA PRO A 237 -22.43 -11.21 7.82
C PRO A 237 -21.81 -12.39 8.58
N ILE A 238 -20.72 -12.13 9.32
CA ILE A 238 -20.17 -13.07 10.30
C ILE A 238 -20.82 -12.78 11.66
N GLN A 239 -21.39 -13.81 12.27
CA GLN A 239 -21.99 -13.76 13.60
C GLN A 239 -20.93 -14.09 14.67
N ALA A 240 -21.16 -13.64 15.91
CA ALA A 240 -20.34 -13.99 17.07
C ALA A 240 -18.84 -13.65 16.96
N ILE A 241 -18.51 -12.47 16.39
CA ILE A 241 -17.19 -11.87 16.55
C ILE A 241 -17.12 -11.17 17.91
N GLU A 242 -16.21 -11.63 18.77
CA GLU A 242 -16.00 -11.05 20.10
C GLU A 242 -15.24 -9.73 20.04
N GLU A 243 -14.19 -9.66 19.22
CA GLU A 243 -13.38 -8.46 19.01
C GLU A 243 -12.70 -8.46 17.63
N VAL A 244 -12.29 -7.27 17.17
CA VAL A 244 -11.38 -7.10 16.04
C VAL A 244 -10.30 -6.09 16.41
N ASN A 245 -9.05 -6.46 16.18
CA ASN A 245 -7.86 -5.67 16.51
C ASN A 245 -7.14 -5.31 15.20
N MET A 246 -6.99 -4.01 14.90
CA MET A 246 -6.22 -3.53 13.74
C MET A 246 -4.90 -2.92 14.21
N PHE A 247 -3.80 -3.63 13.99
CA PHE A 247 -2.45 -3.17 14.35
C PHE A 247 -1.94 -2.15 13.34
N LYS A 248 -1.58 -0.96 13.83
CA LYS A 248 -0.98 0.10 13.03
C LYS A 248 0.55 0.03 13.13
N THR A 249 1.23 0.68 12.17
CA THR A 249 2.70 0.80 12.15
C THR A 249 3.26 1.79 13.17
N ASP A 250 2.41 2.60 13.81
CA ASP A 250 2.76 3.55 14.89
C ASP A 250 2.84 2.89 16.28
N GLY A 251 2.49 1.60 16.39
CA GLY A 251 2.44 0.84 17.65
C GLY A 251 1.07 0.84 18.34
N ASN A 252 0.09 1.61 17.83
CA ASN A 252 -1.27 1.63 18.36
C ASN A 252 -2.14 0.53 17.74
N VAL A 253 -3.23 0.19 18.43
CA VAL A 253 -4.23 -0.79 17.99
C VAL A 253 -5.59 -0.09 17.92
N ILE A 254 -6.27 -0.16 16.77
CA ILE A 254 -7.71 0.12 16.75
C ILE A 254 -8.41 -1.14 17.24
N HIS A 255 -8.95 -1.08 18.45
CA HIS A 255 -9.72 -2.16 19.06
C HIS A 255 -11.22 -1.92 18.83
N PHE A 256 -11.92 -2.95 18.36
CA PHE A 256 -13.37 -2.98 18.27
C PHE A 256 -13.90 -4.10 19.18
N SER A 257 -14.68 -3.73 20.21
CA SER A 257 -15.40 -4.71 21.04
C SER A 257 -16.76 -5.05 20.41
N ALA A 258 -17.04 -6.35 20.24
CA ALA A 258 -18.24 -6.91 19.62
C ALA A 258 -18.72 -6.24 18.30
N PRO A 259 -17.84 -6.03 17.30
CA PRO A 259 -18.22 -5.41 16.04
C PRO A 259 -19.14 -6.30 15.21
N LYS A 260 -19.96 -5.66 14.37
CA LYS A 260 -20.65 -6.35 13.27
C LYS A 260 -19.68 -6.45 12.10
N VAL A 261 -19.32 -7.66 11.70
CA VAL A 261 -18.42 -7.90 10.56
C VAL A 261 -19.21 -8.47 9.40
N HIS A 262 -18.98 -7.95 8.20
CA HIS A 262 -19.36 -8.61 6.95
C HIS A 262 -18.09 -8.93 6.19
N ALA A 263 -17.96 -10.14 5.66
CA ALA A 263 -16.78 -10.56 4.92
C ALA A 263 -17.15 -11.30 3.63
N SER A 264 -16.34 -11.12 2.60
CA SER A 264 -16.27 -12.03 1.47
C SER A 264 -14.92 -12.74 1.56
N VAL A 265 -14.91 -13.90 2.23
CA VAL A 265 -13.71 -14.75 2.38
C VAL A 265 -13.08 -15.08 1.01
N PRO A 266 -13.84 -15.40 -0.06
CA PRO A 266 -13.27 -15.64 -1.39
C PRO A 266 -12.58 -14.41 -2.02
N ALA A 267 -12.93 -13.20 -1.58
CA ALA A 267 -12.36 -11.94 -2.07
C ALA A 267 -11.47 -11.25 -1.02
N ASN A 268 -11.10 -11.95 0.06
CA ASN A 268 -10.32 -11.44 1.20
C ASN A 268 -10.76 -10.06 1.73
N THR A 269 -12.05 -9.73 1.61
CA THR A 269 -12.58 -8.38 1.87
C THR A 269 -13.41 -8.38 3.14
N PHE A 270 -13.04 -7.52 4.10
CA PHE A 270 -13.72 -7.38 5.39
C PHE A 270 -14.28 -5.96 5.56
N ALA A 271 -15.55 -5.87 5.91
CA ALA A 271 -16.24 -4.63 6.28
C ALA A 271 -16.65 -4.71 7.75
N ILE A 272 -15.91 -4.00 8.60
CA ILE A 272 -16.08 -3.97 10.06
C ILE A 272 -16.93 -2.75 10.42
N TYR A 273 -17.96 -2.95 11.23
CA TYR A 273 -18.86 -1.90 11.70
C TYR A 273 -18.93 -1.93 13.23
N GLY A 274 -18.50 -0.85 13.85
CA GLY A 274 -18.52 -0.69 15.30
C GLY A 274 -17.89 0.63 15.70
N ASN A 275 -17.83 0.89 17.00
CA ASN A 275 -17.00 1.96 17.53
C ASN A 275 -15.58 1.40 17.67
N GLY A 276 -14.61 2.00 16.98
CA GLY A 276 -13.20 1.69 17.15
C GLY A 276 -12.60 2.58 18.23
N GLU A 277 -11.87 1.99 19.16
CA GLU A 277 -11.12 2.67 20.21
C GLU A 277 -9.64 2.54 19.89
N ASP A 278 -8.94 3.68 19.72
CA ASP A 278 -7.48 3.68 19.64
C ASP A 278 -6.91 3.39 21.03
N LYS A 279 -6.20 2.25 21.17
CA LYS A 279 -5.55 1.80 22.40
C LYS A 279 -4.07 1.57 22.18
N GLU A 280 -3.27 1.77 23.22
CA GLU A 280 -1.87 1.36 23.18
C GLU A 280 -1.78 -0.16 23.32
N LEU A 281 -0.84 -0.79 22.61
CA LEU A 281 -0.68 -2.25 22.62
C LEU A 281 -0.36 -2.80 24.02
N THR A 282 0.23 -1.98 24.89
CA THR A 282 0.53 -2.26 26.31
C THR A 282 -0.72 -2.46 27.16
N GLU A 283 -1.84 -1.78 26.85
CA GLU A 283 -3.11 -1.91 27.59
C GLU A 283 -3.88 -3.20 27.27
N LEU A 284 -3.52 -3.90 26.19
CA LEU A 284 -4.16 -5.12 25.71
C LEU A 284 -3.36 -6.41 26.03
N VAL A 285 -2.19 -6.26 26.66
CA VAL A 285 -1.41 -7.37 27.24
C VAL A 285 -2.11 -7.85 28.52
N PRO A 286 -2.29 -9.18 28.75
CA PRO A 286 -1.67 -10.29 28.05
C PRO A 286 -2.55 -11.00 27.01
N GLY A 287 -3.83 -10.64 26.86
CA GLY A 287 -4.77 -11.36 25.98
C GLY A 287 -4.40 -11.32 24.50
N ILE A 288 -3.88 -10.18 24.03
CA ILE A 288 -3.55 -9.96 22.62
C ILE A 288 -2.35 -10.78 22.12
N LEU A 289 -1.49 -11.25 23.03
CA LEU A 289 -0.21 -11.89 22.72
C LEU A 289 -0.36 -13.23 21.97
N ASN A 290 -1.48 -13.92 22.17
CA ASN A 290 -1.83 -15.16 21.45
C ASN A 290 -2.54 -14.91 20.10
N GLN A 291 -2.96 -13.68 19.81
CA GLN A 291 -3.62 -13.29 18.55
C GLN A 291 -2.65 -12.63 17.56
N LEU A 292 -1.49 -12.19 18.05
CA LEU A 292 -0.43 -11.58 17.26
C LEU A 292 0.28 -12.64 16.42
N GLY A 293 0.22 -12.49 15.09
CA GLY A 293 1.02 -13.28 14.15
C GLY A 293 2.52 -13.01 14.28
N PRO A 294 3.39 -13.89 13.74
CA PRO A 294 4.84 -13.82 13.91
C PRO A 294 5.43 -12.44 13.52
N ASP A 295 4.93 -11.81 12.46
CA ASP A 295 5.41 -10.50 11.97
C ASP A 295 5.10 -9.37 12.97
N SER A 296 3.94 -9.45 13.61
CA SER A 296 3.53 -8.50 14.65
C SER A 296 4.26 -8.75 15.99
N LEU A 297 4.64 -9.99 16.28
CA LEU A 297 5.54 -10.31 17.40
C LEU A 297 6.98 -9.84 17.14
N ALA A 298 7.47 -9.88 15.89
CA ALA A 298 8.76 -9.31 15.52
C ALA A 298 8.77 -7.78 15.69
N SER A 299 7.68 -7.11 15.28
CA SER A 299 7.47 -5.68 15.51
C SER A 299 7.41 -5.34 17.00
N LEU A 300 6.75 -6.16 17.81
CA LEU A 300 6.72 -6.02 19.28
C LEU A 300 8.08 -6.22 19.93
N ARG A 301 8.87 -7.22 19.50
CA ARG A 301 10.24 -7.41 20.00
C ARG A 301 11.09 -6.17 19.74
N LYS A 302 11.04 -5.64 18.52
CA LYS A 302 11.74 -4.40 18.14
C LYS A 302 11.28 -3.18 18.96
N LEU A 303 10.01 -3.10 19.35
CA LEU A 303 9.48 -2.03 20.20
C LEU A 303 9.83 -2.22 21.69
N ALA A 304 9.86 -3.46 22.18
CA ALA A 304 10.32 -3.78 23.53
C ALA A 304 11.84 -3.54 23.67
N GLU A 305 12.62 -3.91 22.66
CA GLU A 305 14.06 -3.62 22.55
C GLU A 305 14.32 -2.11 22.51
N SER A 306 13.51 -1.32 21.78
CA SER A 306 13.66 0.14 21.77
C SER A 306 13.23 0.80 23.09
N TYR A 307 12.25 0.24 23.81
CA TYR A 307 11.90 0.70 25.15
C TYR A 307 12.99 0.38 26.17
N GLN A 308 13.60 -0.81 26.08
CA GLN A 308 14.75 -1.20 26.92
C GLN A 308 16.00 -0.38 26.60
N SER A 309 16.26 -0.03 25.33
CA SER A 309 17.37 0.86 24.99
C SER A 309 17.13 2.28 25.46
N MET A 310 15.90 2.81 25.38
CA MET A 310 15.55 4.12 25.95
C MET A 310 15.59 4.14 27.49
N GLN A 311 15.32 3.02 28.17
CA GLN A 311 15.57 2.91 29.62
C GLN A 311 17.07 2.87 29.93
N LYS A 312 17.91 2.25 29.10
CA LYS A 312 19.38 2.29 29.24
C LYS A 312 19.98 3.68 28.99
N GLU A 313 19.50 4.42 27.99
CA GLU A 313 20.00 5.78 27.69
C GLU A 313 19.48 6.87 28.64
N LYS A 314 18.51 6.56 29.52
CA LYS A 314 18.11 7.44 30.63
C LYS A 314 18.86 7.19 31.94
N GLY A 315 19.89 6.35 31.91
CA GLY A 315 20.73 6.02 33.08
C GLY A 315 22.03 6.82 33.20
N GLU A 316 22.29 7.82 32.34
CA GLU A 316 23.62 8.47 32.29
C GLU A 316 23.61 9.95 31.85
N ASP A 317 22.99 10.84 32.65
CA ASP A 317 23.57 12.18 32.95
C ASP A 317 22.93 12.77 34.23
N GLY A 318 23.74 13.15 35.22
CA GLY A 318 23.22 13.58 36.53
C GLY A 318 24.22 13.61 37.70
N ASP A 319 25.49 13.94 37.48
CA ASP A 319 26.45 14.06 38.58
C ASP A 319 26.24 15.34 39.42
N LYS A 320 26.04 15.14 40.73
CA LYS A 320 26.03 16.12 41.85
C LYS A 320 24.91 17.17 41.89
N LYS A 321 23.93 16.92 42.77
CA LYS A 321 24.04 17.43 44.15
C LYS A 321 23.08 16.78 45.17
N ASP A 322 23.69 16.36 46.28
CA ASP A 322 23.24 16.35 47.67
C ASP A 322 21.94 15.59 48.10
N ASP A 323 22.13 14.78 49.15
CA ASP A 323 21.20 14.28 50.18
C ASP A 323 20.27 13.05 49.91
N ASP A 324 20.77 11.91 50.42
CA ASP A 324 20.14 10.86 51.25
C ASP A 324 19.00 9.90 50.77
N ASP A 325 19.09 8.70 51.38
CA ASP A 325 18.20 7.53 51.51
C ASP A 325 18.16 6.44 50.40
N ASP A 326 18.39 5.21 50.86
CA ASP A 326 18.47 3.94 50.13
C ASP A 326 17.10 3.41 49.65
N ASP A 327 17.08 2.61 48.56
CA ASP A 327 16.22 1.41 48.47
C ASP A 327 16.68 0.44 47.35
N ASP A 328 16.85 -0.82 47.73
CA ASP A 328 17.48 -1.94 47.02
C ASP A 328 17.08 -2.22 45.54
N ILE A 329 18.08 -2.29 44.65
CA ILE A 329 18.08 -3.22 43.50
C ILE A 329 19.43 -3.96 43.45
N PRO A 330 19.48 -5.29 43.61
CA PRO A 330 20.73 -6.04 43.52
C PRO A 330 21.21 -6.18 42.07
N ASP A 331 22.50 -5.90 41.86
CA ASP A 331 23.15 -5.93 40.55
C ASP A 331 23.24 -7.35 39.96
N LEU A 332 22.98 -7.50 38.66
CA LEU A 332 22.93 -8.81 38.01
C LEU A 332 24.34 -9.28 37.65
N VAL A 333 24.83 -10.26 38.41
CA VAL A 333 26.18 -10.84 38.28
C VAL A 333 26.50 -11.22 36.83
N ALA A 334 27.39 -10.45 36.21
CA ALA A 334 27.83 -10.67 34.84
C ALA A 334 28.83 -11.83 34.76
N GLY A 335 28.34 -13.04 34.44
CA GLY A 335 29.16 -14.11 33.88
C GLY A 335 28.95 -15.49 34.48
N ASP A 336 28.02 -16.26 33.91
CA ASP A 336 28.06 -17.73 33.93
C ASP A 336 27.88 -18.26 32.51
N ASN A 337 29.00 -18.57 31.86
CA ASN A 337 29.06 -19.10 30.51
C ASN A 337 28.71 -20.59 30.57
N PHE A 338 27.54 -20.98 30.06
CA PHE A 338 26.88 -22.27 30.35
C PHE A 338 27.47 -23.52 29.64
N GLU A 339 28.76 -23.50 29.29
CA GLU A 339 29.47 -24.57 28.58
C GLU A 339 30.87 -24.83 29.16
N SER A 340 30.96 -25.65 30.22
CA SER A 340 32.09 -26.58 30.46
C SER A 340 31.99 -27.36 31.79
N LYS A 341 31.31 -28.52 31.79
CA LYS A 341 31.74 -29.78 32.45
C LYS A 341 30.64 -30.85 32.42
N ALA A 342 30.76 -31.76 31.46
CA ALA A 342 30.15 -33.08 31.51
C ALA A 342 31.06 -34.09 30.78
N ALA A 343 32.31 -34.17 31.23
CA ALA A 343 33.27 -35.20 30.85
C ALA A 343 33.95 -35.70 32.14
N ASP A 344 33.84 -37.02 32.35
CA ASP A 344 34.53 -37.85 33.35
C ASP A 344 34.35 -37.50 34.84
N VAL A 345 33.72 -38.40 35.60
CA VAL A 345 34.43 -39.41 36.42
C VAL A 345 33.42 -40.39 37.05
N GLU A 346 33.70 -41.69 36.88
CA GLU A 346 33.15 -42.92 37.52
C GLU A 346 31.67 -43.31 37.29
#